data_AF-A0A0W8DKS7-F1
#
_entry.id   AF-A0A0W8DKS7-F1
#
_cell.length_a   1.000
_cell.length_b   1.000
_cell.length_c   1.000
_cell.angle_alpha   90.00
_cell.angle_beta   90.00
_cell.angle_gamma   90.00
#
_symmetry.space_group_name_H-M   'P 1'
#
loop_
_entity.id
_entity.type
_entity.pdbx_description
1 polymer ?
#
loop_
_entity_poly.entity_id
_entity_poly.type
_entity_poly.pdbx_seq_one_letter_code
_entity_poly.pdbx_strand_id
1 'polypeptide(L)'
;MSGWRMVMLCHLETRLASEARHRQLRSAIAAQTTLIRAYQSLTYDKLVNVESLERGGSRNYYHCDRLRLESFDSEFYRTSARTFNAVYFQTDTVFDAAGLDATDEHCGALTQEQRDESDNSYFQHTYKRKFPFDFAHACGMLKRTLSVHLREDQQLYDGIEDPGSIVAIKFRVSTRLKIGKDASVLLRVINRQYREDDRMVVVWRTFAEGEEGAFAGMHADELGWCVVSGDERSSVLRLYACYMPMNFMNEVVSDGAVLAKRFADMVVEASTSNCDEIAGSLEKFLLNDQKSHD
;
A
#
# COMPACT_ATOMS: atom_id res chain seq x y z
N MET A 1 40.16 1.08 32.47
CA MET A 1 40.13 0.92 30.99
C MET A 1 40.80 2.13 30.36
N SER A 2 41.65 1.98 29.34
CA SER A 2 42.31 3.13 28.69
C SER A 2 41.34 3.83 27.71
N GLY A 3 41.47 5.16 27.56
CA GLY A 3 40.61 5.95 26.66
C GLY A 3 40.58 5.44 25.21
N TRP A 4 41.70 4.91 24.72
CA TRP A 4 41.81 4.30 23.39
C TRP A 4 40.95 3.05 23.20
N ARG A 5 40.75 2.24 24.25
CA ARG A 5 39.83 1.09 24.17
C ARG A 5 38.39 1.53 24.02
N MET A 6 37.99 2.61 24.68
CA MET A 6 36.63 3.16 24.57
C MET A 6 36.38 3.72 23.16
N VAL A 7 37.34 4.44 22.60
CA VAL A 7 37.27 4.97 21.23
C VAL A 7 37.17 3.85 20.20
N MET A 8 37.97 2.79 20.35
CA MET A 8 37.91 1.62 19.45
C MET A 8 36.57 0.88 19.52
N LEU A 9 35.97 0.76 20.71
CA LEU A 9 34.64 0.15 20.87
C LEU A 9 33.55 0.98 20.18
N CYS A 10 33.55 2.30 20.37
CA CYS A 10 32.62 3.19 19.69
C CYS A 10 32.77 3.15 18.15
N HIS A 11 34.01 3.12 17.64
CA HIS A 11 34.25 2.95 16.21
C HIS A 11 33.80 1.58 15.67
N LEU A 12 33.95 0.52 16.47
CA LEU A 12 33.47 -0.80 16.08
C LEU A 12 31.94 -0.84 16.01
N GLU A 13 31.25 -0.31 17.02
CA GLU A 13 29.79 -0.24 17.06
C GLU A 13 29.22 0.55 15.88
N THR A 14 29.78 1.74 15.61
CA THR A 14 29.38 2.58 14.47
C THR A 14 29.63 1.89 13.13
N ARG A 15 30.75 1.17 12.99
CA ARG A 15 31.03 0.35 11.81
C ARG A 15 30.02 -0.77 11.66
N LEU A 16 29.72 -1.54 12.71
CA LEU A 16 28.77 -2.63 12.65
C LEU A 16 27.36 -2.15 12.28
N ALA A 17 26.93 -1.03 12.85
CA ALA A 17 25.67 -0.39 12.51
C ALA A 17 25.62 0.06 11.04
N SER A 18 26.70 0.69 10.54
CA SER A 18 26.76 1.12 9.14
C SER A 18 26.82 -0.05 8.16
N GLU A 19 27.55 -1.12 8.47
CA GLU A 19 27.57 -2.34 7.66
C GLU A 19 26.20 -3.05 7.65
N ALA A 20 25.52 -3.12 8.80
CA ALA A 20 24.16 -3.68 8.88
C ALA A 20 23.19 -2.88 8.00
N ARG A 21 23.21 -1.56 8.11
CA ARG A 21 22.41 -0.65 7.25
C ARG A 21 22.76 -0.81 5.78
N HIS A 22 24.04 -0.96 5.45
CA HIS A 22 24.50 -1.16 4.07
C HIS A 22 23.97 -2.48 3.48
N ARG A 23 24.06 -3.59 4.24
CA ARG A 23 23.48 -4.88 3.83
C ARG A 23 21.98 -4.78 3.58
N GLN A 24 21.27 -4.08 4.46
CA GLN A 24 19.84 -3.86 4.34
C GLN A 24 19.48 -3.05 3.08
N LEU A 25 20.15 -1.93 2.83
CA LEU A 25 19.92 -1.10 1.64
C LEU A 25 20.19 -1.89 0.35
N ARG A 26 21.26 -2.68 0.30
CA ARG A 26 21.54 -3.54 -0.85
C ARG A 26 20.45 -4.58 -1.10
N SER A 27 19.95 -5.19 -0.03
CA SER A 27 18.83 -6.13 -0.12
C SER A 27 17.56 -5.45 -0.64
N ALA A 28 17.27 -4.23 -0.16
CA ALA A 28 16.12 -3.45 -0.62
C ALA A 28 16.26 -3.04 -2.08
N ILE A 29 17.43 -2.59 -2.53
CA ILE A 29 17.70 -2.27 -3.94
C ILE A 29 17.53 -3.50 -4.83
N ALA A 30 18.05 -4.66 -4.42
CA ALA A 30 17.89 -5.91 -5.16
C ALA A 30 16.41 -6.33 -5.27
N ALA A 31 15.66 -6.18 -4.18
CA ALA A 31 14.21 -6.43 -4.18
C ALA A 31 13.48 -5.44 -5.11
N GLN A 32 13.73 -4.14 -5.01
CA GLN A 32 13.12 -3.13 -5.89
C GLN A 32 13.45 -3.39 -7.36
N THR A 33 14.69 -3.80 -7.66
CA THR A 33 15.10 -4.19 -9.03
C THR A 33 14.30 -5.39 -9.53
N THR A 34 14.04 -6.37 -8.66
CA THR A 34 13.22 -7.54 -8.98
C THR A 34 11.78 -7.13 -9.26
N LEU A 35 11.22 -6.23 -8.44
CA LEU A 35 9.86 -5.71 -8.62
C LEU A 35 9.71 -4.92 -9.93
N ILE A 36 10.69 -4.08 -10.28
CA ILE A 36 10.71 -3.38 -11.58
C ILE A 36 10.71 -4.39 -12.73
N ARG A 37 11.50 -5.47 -12.64
CA ARG A 37 11.54 -6.51 -13.68
C ARG A 37 10.21 -7.28 -13.78
N ALA A 38 9.57 -7.58 -12.64
CA ALA A 38 8.27 -8.22 -12.60
C ALA A 38 7.18 -7.33 -13.24
N TYR A 39 7.22 -6.02 -12.98
CA TYR A 39 6.34 -5.06 -13.65
C TYR A 39 6.63 -4.99 -15.15
N GLN A 40 7.89 -5.04 -15.57
CA GLN A 40 8.27 -5.10 -16.99
C GLN A 40 7.82 -6.40 -17.66
N SER A 41 7.87 -7.56 -17.01
CA SER A 41 7.40 -8.80 -17.64
C SER A 41 5.89 -8.79 -17.92
N LEU A 42 5.09 -8.10 -17.08
CA LEU A 42 3.66 -7.90 -17.36
C LEU A 42 3.42 -7.13 -18.67
N THR A 43 4.32 -6.22 -19.06
CA THR A 43 4.18 -5.47 -20.30
C THR A 43 4.50 -6.35 -21.51
N TYR A 44 5.56 -7.15 -21.42
CA TYR A 44 5.97 -8.08 -22.49
C TYR A 44 4.99 -9.22 -22.72
N ASP A 45 4.46 -9.85 -21.65
CA ASP A 45 3.50 -10.96 -21.78
C ASP A 45 2.18 -10.52 -22.42
N LYS A 46 1.76 -9.26 -22.19
CA LYS A 46 0.58 -8.66 -22.84
C LYS A 46 0.84 -8.37 -24.32
N LEU A 47 2.02 -7.86 -24.68
CA LEU A 47 2.40 -7.63 -26.09
C LEU A 47 2.45 -8.92 -26.92
N VAL A 48 3.03 -9.99 -26.37
CA VAL A 48 3.12 -11.29 -27.06
C VAL A 48 1.75 -11.96 -27.20
N ASN A 49 0.86 -11.81 -26.21
CA ASN A 49 -0.48 -12.38 -26.29
C ASN A 49 -1.43 -11.62 -27.24
N VAL A 50 -1.23 -10.31 -27.43
CA VAL A 50 -2.00 -9.50 -28.40
C VAL A 50 -1.76 -9.97 -29.84
N GLU A 51 -0.54 -10.40 -30.20
CA GLU A 51 -0.26 -10.99 -31.53
C GLU A 51 -0.96 -12.34 -31.76
N SER A 52 -1.30 -13.07 -30.70
CA SER A 52 -2.04 -14.34 -30.77
C SER A 52 -3.57 -14.20 -30.66
N LEU A 53 -4.10 -13.01 -30.35
CA LEU A 53 -5.53 -12.77 -30.20
C LEU A 53 -6.29 -12.53 -31.51
N GLU A 54 -5.61 -12.40 -32.66
CA GLU A 54 -6.28 -12.32 -33.97
C GLU A 54 -6.87 -13.66 -34.47
N ARG A 55 -6.81 -14.75 -33.69
CA ARG A 55 -7.32 -16.08 -34.13
C ARG A 55 -8.19 -16.84 -33.12
N GLY A 56 -8.80 -16.18 -32.14
CA GLY A 56 -9.62 -16.86 -31.13
C GLY A 56 -10.93 -16.15 -30.83
N GLY A 57 -12.05 -16.73 -31.28
CA GLY A 57 -13.39 -16.14 -31.15
C GLY A 57 -13.84 -15.81 -29.73
N SER A 58 -14.72 -14.81 -29.67
CA SER A 58 -15.44 -14.28 -28.51
C SER A 58 -15.77 -15.33 -27.46
N ARG A 59 -15.10 -15.24 -26.31
CA ARG A 59 -15.42 -16.01 -25.11
C ARG A 59 -16.18 -15.09 -24.15
N ASN A 60 -17.49 -15.32 -24.02
CA ASN A 60 -18.34 -14.59 -23.09
C ASN A 60 -17.89 -14.85 -21.63
N TYR A 61 -17.14 -13.93 -21.04
CA TYR A 61 -16.73 -13.93 -19.63
C TYR A 61 -17.81 -13.29 -18.74
N TYR A 62 -18.98 -13.90 -18.66
CA TYR A 62 -19.93 -13.64 -17.57
C TYR A 62 -19.97 -14.85 -16.65
N HIS A 63 -18.83 -15.16 -16.03
CA HIS A 63 -18.79 -16.02 -14.87
C HIS A 63 -17.79 -15.45 -13.88
N CYS A 64 -18.18 -15.44 -12.61
CA CYS A 64 -17.33 -15.15 -11.46
C CYS A 64 -16.16 -16.15 -11.46
N ASP A 65 -15.12 -15.83 -12.23
CA ASP A 65 -13.90 -16.61 -12.25
C ASP A 65 -13.22 -16.33 -10.91
N ARG A 66 -13.07 -17.38 -10.10
CA ARG A 66 -12.37 -17.30 -8.81
C ARG A 66 -11.03 -16.60 -9.05
N LEU A 67 -10.73 -15.56 -8.26
CA LEU A 67 -9.46 -14.86 -8.31
C LEU A 67 -8.32 -15.85 -8.12
N ARG A 68 -7.67 -16.24 -9.22
CA ARG A 68 -6.54 -17.16 -9.17
C ARG A 68 -5.26 -16.39 -8.85
N LEU A 69 -4.43 -17.00 -8.02
CA LEU A 69 -3.08 -16.53 -7.77
C LEU A 69 -2.19 -16.87 -8.96
N GLU A 70 -1.58 -15.84 -9.54
CA GLU A 70 -0.68 -15.93 -10.68
C GLU A 70 0.79 -15.94 -10.20
N SER A 71 1.71 -16.29 -11.11
CA SER A 71 3.15 -16.21 -10.82
C SER A 71 3.56 -14.80 -10.40
N PHE A 72 3.04 -13.79 -11.09
CA PHE A 72 3.25 -12.38 -10.78
C PHE A 72 2.83 -12.04 -9.34
N ASP A 73 1.68 -12.55 -8.87
CA ASP A 73 1.19 -12.27 -7.51
C ASP A 73 2.21 -12.72 -6.47
N SER A 74 2.72 -13.95 -6.62
CA SER A 74 3.72 -14.50 -5.71
C SER A 74 5.02 -13.70 -5.70
N GLU A 75 5.46 -13.22 -6.86
CA GLU A 75 6.66 -12.40 -6.99
C GLU A 75 6.46 -11.01 -6.38
N PHE A 76 5.33 -10.37 -6.66
CA PHE A 76 4.93 -9.09 -6.09
C PHE A 76 4.90 -9.13 -4.56
N TYR A 77 4.21 -10.12 -3.99
CA TYR A 77 4.08 -10.25 -2.53
C TYR A 77 5.43 -10.52 -1.85
N ARG A 78 6.19 -11.49 -2.35
CA ARG A 78 7.50 -11.85 -1.76
C ARG A 78 8.51 -10.72 -1.87
N THR A 79 8.48 -9.99 -2.99
CA THR A 79 9.41 -8.89 -3.22
C THR A 79 9.05 -7.67 -2.38
N SER A 80 7.76 -7.33 -2.30
CA SER A 80 7.27 -6.24 -1.44
C SER A 80 7.56 -6.52 0.05
N ALA A 81 7.34 -7.75 0.52
CA ALA A 81 7.67 -8.13 1.89
C ALA A 81 9.16 -7.89 2.24
N ARG A 82 10.07 -8.10 1.27
CA ARG A 82 11.52 -7.85 1.45
C ARG A 82 11.88 -6.36 1.53
N THR A 83 11.08 -5.46 0.96
CA THR A 83 11.34 -4.01 1.02
C THR A 83 10.76 -3.36 2.28
N PHE A 84 9.76 -3.97 2.91
CA PHE A 84 9.01 -3.36 4.00
C PHE A 84 9.82 -2.91 5.21
N ASN A 85 10.93 -3.58 5.56
CA ASN A 85 11.79 -3.07 6.63
C ASN A 85 12.40 -1.72 6.25
N ALA A 86 12.84 -1.56 5.00
CA ALA A 86 13.42 -0.30 4.53
C ALA A 86 12.37 0.82 4.43
N VAL A 87 11.15 0.47 3.99
CA VAL A 87 9.99 1.37 3.96
C VAL A 87 9.60 1.82 5.38
N TYR A 88 9.55 0.89 6.33
CA TYR A 88 9.28 1.18 7.74
C TYR A 88 10.33 2.14 8.34
N PHE A 89 11.62 1.97 8.04
CA PHE A 89 12.65 2.90 8.52
C PHE A 89 12.55 4.32 7.93
N GLN A 90 11.72 4.55 6.91
CA GLN A 90 11.47 5.88 6.35
C GLN A 90 10.28 6.61 7.01
N THR A 91 9.54 5.93 7.90
CA THR A 91 8.28 6.45 8.48
C THR A 91 8.44 7.86 9.04
N ASP A 92 9.42 8.08 9.92
CA ASP A 92 9.64 9.38 10.57
C ASP A 92 9.96 10.48 9.55
N THR A 93 10.81 10.18 8.56
CA THR A 93 11.18 11.13 7.51
C THR A 93 9.97 11.51 6.64
N VAL A 94 9.11 10.53 6.31
CA VAL A 94 7.92 10.77 5.50
C VAL A 94 6.88 11.59 6.27
N PHE A 95 6.68 11.30 7.56
CA PHE A 95 5.66 11.97 8.36
C PHE A 95 6.06 13.39 8.72
N ASP A 96 7.34 13.64 9.00
CA ASP A 96 7.89 14.98 9.20
C ASP A 96 7.76 15.82 7.92
N ALA A 97 8.17 15.28 6.77
CA ALA A 97 8.06 15.98 5.48
C ALA A 97 6.59 16.27 5.08
N ALA A 98 5.66 15.40 5.45
CA ALA A 98 4.23 15.58 5.22
C ALA A 98 3.54 16.48 6.26
N GLY A 99 4.25 16.95 7.30
CA GLY A 99 3.69 17.73 8.39
C GLY A 99 2.75 16.95 9.31
N LEU A 100 2.74 15.61 9.24
CA LEU A 100 1.88 14.76 10.06
C LEU A 100 2.33 14.69 11.52
N ASP A 101 3.61 14.99 11.78
CA ASP A 101 4.20 15.06 13.12
C ASP A 101 4.00 16.41 13.80
N ALA A 102 3.43 17.40 13.08
CA ALA A 102 3.10 18.68 13.67
C ALA A 102 2.14 18.49 14.86
N THR A 103 2.41 19.18 15.97
CA THR A 103 1.57 19.16 17.17
C THR A 103 0.24 19.90 17.00
N ASP A 104 -0.08 20.35 15.78
CA ASP A 104 -1.34 21.00 15.53
C ASP A 104 -2.52 20.05 15.78
N GLU A 105 -3.66 20.63 16.14
CA GLU A 105 -4.91 19.87 16.33
C GLU A 105 -5.61 19.59 14.99
N HIS A 106 -4.98 19.92 13.86
CA HIS A 106 -5.63 19.80 12.56
C HIS A 106 -5.89 18.32 12.26
N CYS A 107 -7.15 17.93 12.38
CA CYS A 107 -7.66 16.62 12.02
C CYS A 107 -8.40 16.73 10.69
N GLY A 108 -8.15 15.79 9.80
CA GLY A 108 -8.72 15.83 8.47
C GLY A 108 -8.05 14.84 7.52
N ALA A 109 -8.60 14.76 6.33
CA ALA A 109 -8.06 14.02 5.21
C ALA A 109 -7.78 15.00 4.07
N LEU A 110 -6.68 14.81 3.36
CA LEU A 110 -6.28 15.66 2.24
C LEU A 110 -5.67 14.79 1.14
N THR A 111 -6.25 14.88 -0.05
CA THR A 111 -5.70 14.25 -1.25
C THR A 111 -5.26 15.34 -2.22
N GLN A 112 -4.01 15.27 -2.68
CA GLN A 112 -3.43 16.24 -3.61
C GLN A 112 -2.69 15.53 -4.73
N GLU A 113 -2.87 16.02 -5.96
CA GLU A 113 -1.99 15.67 -7.07
C GLU A 113 -0.68 16.45 -6.91
N GLN A 114 0.44 15.74 -6.95
CA GLN A 114 1.79 16.25 -6.84
C GLN A 114 2.57 15.87 -8.11
N ARG A 115 3.71 16.53 -8.33
CA ARG A 115 4.66 16.13 -9.37
C ARG A 115 6.04 15.92 -8.79
N ASP A 116 6.74 14.91 -9.28
CA ASP A 116 8.13 14.67 -8.91
C ASP A 116 9.10 15.55 -9.73
N GLU A 117 10.40 15.44 -9.44
CA GLU A 117 11.46 16.17 -10.15
C GLU A 117 11.53 15.82 -11.64
N SER A 118 10.97 14.67 -12.03
CA SER A 118 10.92 14.17 -13.42
C SER A 118 9.61 14.52 -14.13
N ASP A 119 8.77 15.38 -13.53
CA ASP A 119 7.44 15.79 -14.01
C ASP A 119 6.40 14.64 -14.07
N ASN A 120 6.65 13.52 -13.38
CA ASN A 120 5.64 12.47 -13.22
C ASN A 120 4.61 12.90 -12.18
N SER A 121 3.33 12.77 -12.51
CA SER A 121 2.27 13.01 -11.55
C SER A 121 2.08 11.81 -10.61
N TYR A 122 1.87 12.11 -9.33
CA TYR A 122 1.47 11.14 -8.32
C TYR A 122 0.44 11.78 -7.39
N PHE A 123 -0.36 10.98 -6.71
CA PHE A 123 -1.30 11.49 -5.72
C PHE A 123 -0.75 11.20 -4.33
N GLN A 124 -0.82 12.20 -3.47
CA GLN A 124 -0.52 12.07 -2.06
C GLN A 124 -1.82 12.17 -1.28
N HIS A 125 -2.05 11.22 -0.37
CA HIS A 125 -3.13 11.27 0.59
C HIS A 125 -2.57 11.30 2.01
N THR A 126 -3.01 12.28 2.79
CA THR A 126 -2.71 12.38 4.21
C THR A 126 -3.99 12.35 5.01
N TYR A 127 -3.92 11.70 6.18
CA TYR A 127 -5.02 11.68 7.12
C TYR A 127 -4.49 11.75 8.55
N LYS A 128 -5.17 12.52 9.40
CA LYS A 128 -4.85 12.65 10.82
C LYS A 128 -6.13 12.72 11.64
N ARG A 129 -6.22 11.90 12.69
CA ARG A 129 -7.33 11.91 13.64
C ARG A 129 -6.86 11.56 15.05
N LYS A 130 -7.37 12.30 16.02
CA LYS A 130 -7.18 12.03 17.45
C LYS A 130 -8.41 11.31 18.02
N PHE A 131 -8.14 10.35 18.88
CA PHE A 131 -9.14 9.53 19.55
C PHE A 131 -8.97 9.65 21.07
N PRO A 132 -10.06 9.79 21.85
CA PRO A 132 -10.02 9.85 23.31
C PRO A 132 -9.94 8.44 23.94
N PHE A 133 -9.12 7.56 23.35
CA PHE A 133 -8.92 6.19 23.80
C PHE A 133 -7.42 5.91 23.92
N ASP A 134 -7.04 5.07 24.88
CA ASP A 134 -5.65 4.73 25.12
C ASP A 134 -5.00 4.03 23.92
N PHE A 135 -3.68 4.13 23.86
CA PHE A 135 -2.87 3.57 22.79
C PHE A 135 -3.03 2.05 22.62
N ALA A 136 -3.10 1.29 23.72
CA ALA A 136 -3.18 -0.17 23.65
C ALA A 136 -4.51 -0.61 23.05
N HIS A 137 -5.60 0.04 23.46
CA HIS A 137 -6.94 -0.19 22.93
C HIS A 137 -7.02 0.22 21.45
N ALA A 138 -6.51 1.39 21.06
CA ALA A 138 -6.48 1.82 19.67
C ALA A 138 -5.71 0.85 18.76
N CYS A 139 -4.57 0.32 19.22
CA CYS A 139 -3.83 -0.70 18.48
C CYS A 139 -4.60 -2.00 18.32
N GLY A 140 -5.24 -2.48 19.41
CA GLY A 140 -6.06 -3.69 19.38
C GLY A 140 -7.23 -3.56 18.41
N MET A 141 -7.91 -2.41 18.42
CA MET A 141 -9.01 -2.14 17.51
C MET A 141 -8.53 -1.98 16.06
N LEU A 142 -7.41 -1.31 15.80
CA LEU A 142 -6.88 -1.21 14.43
C LEU A 142 -6.56 -2.60 13.87
N LYS A 143 -5.92 -3.47 14.65
CA LYS A 143 -5.66 -4.86 14.25
C LYS A 143 -6.96 -5.62 13.95
N ARG A 144 -7.98 -5.46 14.78
CA ARG A 144 -9.30 -6.06 14.57
C ARG A 144 -9.97 -5.52 13.31
N THR A 145 -9.95 -4.21 13.10
CA THR A 145 -10.49 -3.55 11.91
C THR A 145 -9.85 -4.11 10.65
N LEU A 146 -8.52 -4.14 10.58
CA LEU A 146 -7.79 -4.69 9.43
C LEU A 146 -8.14 -6.17 9.18
N SER A 147 -8.40 -6.94 10.23
CA SER A 147 -8.81 -8.35 10.11
C SER A 147 -10.26 -8.51 9.62
N VAL A 148 -11.18 -7.64 10.05
CA VAL A 148 -12.60 -7.66 9.63
C VAL A 148 -12.78 -7.16 8.19
N HIS A 149 -11.90 -6.29 7.71
CA HIS A 149 -11.91 -5.83 6.32
C HIS A 149 -11.42 -6.90 5.33
N LEU A 150 -10.96 -8.07 5.81
CA LEU A 150 -10.73 -9.26 4.99
C LEU A 150 -12.09 -9.90 4.66
N ARG A 151 -12.63 -9.56 3.48
CA ARG A 151 -13.91 -10.08 2.98
C ARG A 151 -13.77 -11.47 2.36
N GLU A 152 -14.87 -12.23 2.29
CA GLU A 152 -14.90 -13.59 1.72
C GLU A 152 -14.59 -13.65 0.21
N ASP A 153 -14.75 -12.54 -0.51
CA ASP A 153 -14.43 -12.41 -1.93
C ASP A 153 -12.94 -12.13 -2.19
N GLN A 154 -12.11 -12.09 -1.14
CA GLN A 154 -10.67 -11.86 -1.24
C GLN A 154 -9.89 -13.17 -1.27
N GLN A 155 -8.90 -13.23 -2.15
CA GLN A 155 -7.96 -14.34 -2.21
C GLN A 155 -6.73 -14.02 -1.33
N LEU A 156 -6.58 -14.73 -0.21
CA LEU A 156 -5.41 -14.65 0.65
C LEU A 156 -4.20 -15.37 0.02
N TYR A 157 -3.01 -14.79 0.17
CA TYR A 157 -1.73 -15.40 -0.14
C TYR A 157 -1.00 -15.78 1.14
N ASP A 158 -0.75 -17.08 1.33
CA ASP A 158 -0.16 -17.68 2.52
C ASP A 158 1.33 -18.02 2.38
N GLY A 159 1.93 -17.76 1.21
CA GLY A 159 3.33 -18.09 0.90
C GLY A 159 4.38 -17.15 1.50
N ILE A 160 4.11 -16.49 2.63
CA ILE A 160 5.05 -15.57 3.31
C ILE A 160 5.42 -16.13 4.69
N GLU A 161 6.71 -16.18 4.97
CA GLU A 161 7.30 -16.65 6.24
C GLU A 161 7.16 -15.62 7.39
N ASP A 162 5.98 -15.01 7.57
CA ASP A 162 5.59 -14.22 8.76
C ASP A 162 4.09 -13.81 8.67
N PRO A 163 3.16 -14.77 8.62
CA PRO A 163 1.74 -14.47 8.39
C PRO A 163 1.09 -13.73 9.57
N GLY A 164 1.75 -13.70 10.74
CA GLY A 164 1.24 -13.01 11.93
C GLY A 164 1.40 -11.49 11.88
N SER A 165 2.42 -11.00 11.16
CA SER A 165 2.65 -9.57 10.96
C SER A 165 2.32 -9.11 9.53
N ILE A 166 2.32 -10.02 8.55
CA ILE A 166 2.10 -9.72 7.13
C ILE A 166 0.78 -10.31 6.65
N VAL A 167 -0.02 -9.49 5.97
CA VAL A 167 -1.25 -9.92 5.29
C VAL A 167 -1.15 -9.57 3.82
N ALA A 168 -1.42 -10.52 2.93
CA ALA A 168 -1.37 -10.37 1.48
C ALA A 168 -2.67 -10.86 0.85
N ILE A 169 -3.38 -10.00 0.14
CA ILE A 169 -4.70 -10.26 -0.44
C ILE A 169 -4.79 -9.79 -1.89
N LYS A 170 -5.65 -10.45 -2.66
CA LYS A 170 -6.05 -10.08 -4.01
C LYS A 170 -7.57 -9.95 -4.07
N PHE A 171 -8.08 -8.83 -4.57
CA PHE A 171 -9.53 -8.61 -4.72
C PHE A 171 -9.86 -7.66 -5.86
N ARG A 172 -11.13 -7.65 -6.29
CA ARG A 172 -11.60 -6.88 -7.45
C ARG A 172 -12.54 -5.76 -7.01
N VAL A 173 -12.34 -4.57 -7.56
CA VAL A 173 -13.28 -3.44 -7.45
C VAL A 173 -13.88 -3.20 -8.83
N SER A 174 -15.20 -3.04 -8.91
CA SER A 174 -15.91 -2.83 -10.18
C SER A 174 -16.76 -1.57 -10.11
N THR A 175 -16.83 -0.82 -11.21
CA THR A 175 -17.73 0.33 -11.34
C THR A 175 -18.38 0.40 -12.71
N ARG A 176 -19.52 1.10 -12.78
CA ARG A 176 -20.24 1.39 -14.02
C ARG A 176 -19.79 2.75 -14.57
N LEU A 177 -19.12 2.74 -15.72
CA LEU A 177 -18.76 3.97 -16.42
C LEU A 177 -20.01 4.63 -17.03
N LYS A 178 -19.98 5.96 -17.20
CA LYS A 178 -21.09 6.77 -17.77
C LYS A 178 -21.56 6.32 -19.17
N ILE A 179 -20.75 5.51 -19.88
CA ILE A 179 -21.04 4.96 -21.20
C ILE A 179 -21.77 3.60 -21.09
N GLY A 180 -22.16 3.17 -19.88
CA GLY A 180 -22.83 1.89 -19.64
C GLY A 180 -21.91 0.68 -19.75
N LYS A 181 -20.59 0.90 -19.84
CA LYS A 181 -19.57 -0.16 -19.80
C LYS A 181 -19.13 -0.38 -18.35
N ASP A 182 -19.14 -1.63 -17.91
CA ASP A 182 -18.53 -2.03 -16.64
C ASP A 182 -16.99 -1.98 -16.79
N ALA A 183 -16.32 -1.43 -15.78
CA ALA A 183 -14.87 -1.45 -15.69
C ALA A 183 -14.46 -2.02 -14.34
N SER A 184 -13.44 -2.88 -14.33
CA SER A 184 -12.90 -3.49 -13.11
C SER A 184 -11.42 -3.21 -12.95
N VAL A 185 -11.03 -3.11 -11.68
CA VAL A 185 -9.64 -2.98 -11.25
C VAL A 185 -9.36 -4.12 -10.27
N LEU A 186 -8.31 -4.87 -10.55
CA LEU A 186 -7.78 -5.91 -9.69
C LEU A 186 -6.72 -5.30 -8.77
N LEU A 187 -6.92 -5.43 -7.46
CA LEU A 187 -6.02 -4.92 -6.44
C LEU A 187 -5.27 -6.07 -5.77
N ARG A 188 -3.94 -5.94 -5.70
CA ARG A 188 -3.05 -6.80 -4.93
C ARG A 188 -2.51 -5.97 -3.78
N VAL A 189 -2.93 -6.27 -2.56
CA VAL A 189 -2.53 -5.52 -1.37
C VAL A 189 -1.68 -6.42 -0.49
N ILE A 190 -0.57 -5.88 0.00
CA ILE A 190 0.21 -6.49 1.07
C ILE A 190 0.49 -5.44 2.12
N ASN A 191 0.34 -5.80 3.40
CA ASN A 191 0.68 -4.93 4.52
C ASN A 191 1.50 -5.67 5.57
N ARG A 192 2.26 -4.92 6.37
CA ARG A 192 2.99 -5.43 7.52
C ARG A 192 2.87 -4.51 8.71
N GLN A 193 2.65 -5.11 9.88
CA GLN A 193 2.55 -4.42 11.15
C GLN A 193 3.87 -4.50 11.93
N TYR A 194 4.30 -3.37 12.46
CA TYR A 194 5.45 -3.21 13.35
C TYR A 194 4.95 -2.62 14.67
N ARG A 195 5.35 -3.23 15.77
CA ARG A 195 4.97 -2.76 17.11
C ARG A 195 6.19 -2.28 17.86
N GLU A 196 6.11 -1.06 18.35
CA GLU A 196 7.06 -0.41 19.23
C GLU A 196 6.39 -0.14 20.58
N ASP A 197 7.13 0.43 21.52
CA ASP A 197 6.63 0.70 22.87
C ASP A 197 5.60 1.85 22.88
N ASP A 198 5.80 2.87 22.06
CA ASP A 198 5.01 4.11 22.00
C ASP A 198 4.16 4.27 20.72
N ARG A 199 4.34 3.36 19.76
CA ARG A 199 3.61 3.40 18.49
C ARG A 199 3.45 2.03 17.82
N MET A 200 2.48 1.95 16.94
CA MET A 200 2.30 0.85 15.99
C MET A 200 2.32 1.43 14.58
N VAL A 201 3.13 0.83 13.71
CA VAL A 201 3.29 1.25 12.32
C VAL A 201 2.80 0.13 11.41
N VAL A 202 1.89 0.44 10.50
CA VAL A 202 1.47 -0.44 9.42
C VAL A 202 1.98 0.14 8.12
N VAL A 203 2.81 -0.59 7.40
CA VAL A 203 3.20 -0.25 6.03
C VAL A 203 2.44 -1.13 5.07
N TRP A 204 2.06 -0.61 3.91
CA TRP A 204 1.44 -1.41 2.86
C TRP A 204 1.88 -1.00 1.47
N ARG A 205 1.68 -1.92 0.53
CA ARG A 205 1.81 -1.68 -0.89
C ARG A 205 0.59 -2.23 -1.60
N THR A 206 0.04 -1.47 -2.54
CA THR A 206 -1.04 -1.90 -3.42
C THR A 206 -0.56 -1.85 -4.86
N PHE A 207 -0.83 -2.90 -5.63
CA PHE A 207 -0.71 -2.87 -7.08
C PHE A 207 -2.08 -3.03 -7.71
N ALA A 208 -2.49 -2.03 -8.47
CA ALA A 208 -3.75 -1.97 -9.19
C ALA A 208 -3.54 -2.31 -10.67
N GLU A 209 -4.40 -3.14 -11.22
CA GLU A 209 -4.39 -3.55 -12.63
C GLU A 209 -5.80 -3.44 -13.21
N GLY A 210 -5.97 -2.72 -14.32
CA GLY A 210 -7.20 -2.75 -15.09
C GLY A 210 -7.28 -4.02 -15.93
N GLU A 211 -8.29 -4.86 -15.67
CA GLU A 211 -8.40 -6.20 -16.27
C GLU A 211 -8.95 -6.14 -17.71
N GLU A 212 -10.07 -5.44 -17.94
CA GLU A 212 -10.77 -5.43 -19.23
C GLU A 212 -11.44 -4.08 -19.53
N GLY A 213 -11.82 -3.89 -20.79
CA GLY A 213 -12.57 -2.72 -21.25
C GLY A 213 -11.71 -1.46 -21.31
N ALA A 214 -12.21 -0.35 -20.74
CA ALA A 214 -11.59 0.96 -20.90
C ALA A 214 -10.28 1.15 -20.10
N PHE A 215 -9.99 0.26 -19.15
CA PHE A 215 -8.78 0.31 -18.32
C PHE A 215 -7.78 -0.82 -18.62
N ALA A 216 -8.06 -1.65 -19.63
CA ALA A 216 -7.16 -2.73 -20.00
C ALA A 216 -5.73 -2.21 -20.22
N GLY A 217 -4.77 -2.78 -19.49
CA GLY A 217 -3.36 -2.38 -19.57
C GLY A 217 -2.95 -1.17 -18.73
N MET A 218 -3.89 -0.56 -17.99
CA MET A 218 -3.59 0.50 -17.02
C MET A 218 -3.22 -0.10 -15.66
N HIS A 219 -2.22 0.49 -15.01
CA HIS A 219 -1.73 0.02 -13.72
C HIS A 219 -1.46 1.20 -12.79
N ALA A 220 -1.43 0.95 -11.49
CA ALA A 220 -0.97 1.91 -10.51
C ALA A 220 -0.31 1.20 -9.33
N ASP A 221 0.69 1.84 -8.75
CA ASP A 221 1.38 1.36 -7.55
C ASP A 221 1.09 2.34 -6.41
N GLU A 222 0.81 1.81 -5.23
CA GLU A 222 0.59 2.60 -4.03
C GLU A 222 1.58 2.14 -2.97
N LEU A 223 2.17 3.08 -2.25
CA LEU A 223 2.95 2.82 -1.05
C LEU A 223 2.41 3.68 0.09
N GLY A 224 2.16 3.08 1.24
CA GLY A 224 1.58 3.81 2.37
C GLY A 224 2.03 3.35 3.74
N TRP A 225 1.74 4.23 4.71
CA TRP A 225 2.06 4.12 6.12
C TRP A 225 0.89 4.59 6.97
N CYS A 226 0.65 3.88 8.06
CA CYS A 226 -0.36 4.19 9.05
C CYS A 226 0.31 4.05 10.42
N VAL A 227 0.30 5.13 11.20
CA VAL A 227 0.92 5.18 12.52
C VAL A 227 -0.18 5.47 13.54
N VAL A 228 -0.30 4.57 14.50
CA VAL A 228 -1.03 4.83 15.74
C VAL A 228 0.00 5.09 16.82
N SER A 229 -0.13 6.20 17.52
CA SER A 229 0.72 6.56 18.66
C SER A 229 -0.13 7.18 19.75
N GLY A 230 0.28 7.11 21.01
CA GLY A 230 -0.48 7.72 22.07
C GLY A 230 0.01 7.38 23.46
N ASP A 231 -0.80 7.71 24.44
CA ASP A 231 -0.58 7.42 25.85
C ASP A 231 -1.79 6.65 26.43
N GLU A 232 -1.88 6.60 27.76
CA GLU A 232 -2.98 5.95 28.48
C GLU A 232 -4.33 6.68 28.38
N ARG A 233 -4.39 7.85 27.75
CA ARG A 233 -5.59 8.70 27.72
C ARG A 233 -6.07 8.99 26.31
N SER A 234 -5.16 9.05 25.35
CA SER A 234 -5.48 9.39 23.98
C SER A 234 -4.53 8.75 22.99
N SER A 235 -5.03 8.58 21.79
CA SER A 235 -4.27 8.05 20.66
C SER A 235 -4.50 8.91 19.43
N VAL A 236 -3.53 8.89 18.53
CA VAL A 236 -3.55 9.62 17.27
C VAL A 236 -3.25 8.63 16.17
N LEU A 237 -4.15 8.57 15.19
CA LEU A 237 -3.98 7.87 13.94
C LEU A 237 -3.52 8.87 12.88
N ARG A 238 -2.37 8.59 12.28
CA ARG A 238 -1.80 9.35 11.18
C ARG A 238 -1.57 8.41 10.00
N LEU A 239 -1.84 8.87 8.79
CA LEU A 239 -1.75 8.06 7.59
C LEU A 239 -1.16 8.89 6.46
N TYR A 240 -0.26 8.26 5.71
CA TYR A 240 0.34 8.80 4.49
C TYR A 240 0.28 7.71 3.41
N ALA A 241 -0.23 8.04 2.22
CA ALA A 241 -0.22 7.16 1.06
C ALA A 241 0.21 7.93 -0.19
N CYS A 242 1.07 7.31 -1.00
CA CYS A 242 1.51 7.81 -2.28
C CYS A 242 1.06 6.87 -3.39
N TYR A 243 0.35 7.40 -4.38
CA TYR A 243 -0.21 6.69 -5.52
C TYR A 243 0.50 7.11 -6.79
N MET A 244 1.12 6.15 -7.48
CA MET A 244 1.87 6.35 -8.71
C MET A 244 1.13 5.66 -9.86
N PRO A 245 0.41 6.41 -10.71
CA PRO A 245 -0.16 5.88 -11.94
C PRO A 245 0.97 5.37 -12.86
N MET A 246 0.78 4.18 -13.42
CA MET A 246 1.71 3.55 -14.35
C MET A 246 0.96 3.20 -15.64
N ASN A 247 1.24 3.94 -16.71
CA ASN A 247 0.74 3.56 -18.03
C ASN A 247 1.85 2.83 -18.80
N PHE A 248 1.72 1.52 -18.91
CA PHE A 248 2.65 0.70 -19.69
C PHE A 248 2.29 0.61 -21.18
N MET A 249 1.13 1.14 -21.58
CA MET A 249 0.70 1.18 -22.98
C MET A 249 1.17 2.50 -23.60
N ASN A 250 2.17 2.41 -24.48
CA ASN A 250 2.72 3.52 -25.27
C ASN A 250 1.81 3.96 -26.44
N GLU A 251 0.57 3.47 -26.53
CA GLU A 251 -0.28 3.82 -27.65
C GLU A 251 -0.86 5.23 -27.51
N VAL A 252 -0.50 6.04 -28.50
CA VAL A 252 -1.02 7.37 -28.80
C VAL A 252 -2.49 7.25 -29.21
N VAL A 253 -3.36 6.90 -28.28
CA VAL A 253 -4.80 7.06 -28.46
C VAL A 253 -5.13 8.49 -28.06
N SER A 254 -5.83 9.23 -28.92
CA SER A 254 -6.20 10.64 -28.71
C SER A 254 -7.02 10.89 -27.44
N ASP A 255 -7.51 9.84 -26.77
CA ASP A 255 -8.27 9.86 -25.51
C ASP A 255 -7.55 9.10 -24.35
N GLY A 256 -6.33 8.60 -24.58
CA GLY A 256 -5.58 7.78 -23.63
C GLY A 256 -5.22 8.50 -22.34
N ALA A 257 -4.90 9.80 -22.42
CA ALA A 257 -4.62 10.62 -21.24
C ALA A 257 -5.87 10.84 -20.35
N VAL A 258 -7.05 10.98 -20.96
CA VAL A 258 -8.31 11.14 -20.23
C VAL A 258 -8.70 9.84 -19.53
N LEU A 259 -8.52 8.70 -20.21
CA LEU A 259 -8.77 7.39 -19.61
C LEU A 259 -7.77 7.05 -18.51
N ALA A 260 -6.48 7.35 -18.70
CA ALA A 260 -5.45 7.16 -17.67
C ALA A 260 -5.73 8.01 -16.43
N LYS A 261 -6.16 9.26 -16.61
CA LYS A 261 -6.60 10.11 -15.49
C LYS A 261 -7.81 9.52 -14.77
N ARG A 262 -8.83 9.05 -15.51
CA ARG A 262 -10.02 8.41 -14.90
C ARG A 262 -9.67 7.13 -14.13
N PHE A 263 -8.73 6.33 -14.64
CA PHE A 263 -8.23 5.17 -13.93
C PHE A 263 -7.51 5.57 -12.65
N ALA A 264 -6.61 6.56 -12.72
CA ALA A 264 -5.91 7.08 -11.55
C ALA A 264 -6.88 7.62 -10.50
N ASP A 265 -7.85 8.46 -10.89
CA ASP A 265 -8.88 9.00 -10.01
C ASP A 265 -9.68 7.88 -9.33
N MET A 266 -10.02 6.81 -10.06
CA MET A 266 -10.74 5.66 -9.52
C MET A 266 -9.92 4.85 -8.53
N VAL A 267 -8.64 4.59 -8.82
CA VAL A 267 -7.75 3.87 -7.90
C VAL A 267 -7.54 4.68 -6.64
N VAL A 268 -7.33 6.00 -6.77
CA VAL A 268 -7.21 6.92 -5.63
C VAL A 268 -8.50 6.91 -4.82
N GLU A 269 -9.67 7.09 -5.45
CA GLU A 269 -10.96 7.09 -4.75
C GLU A 269 -11.23 5.76 -4.02
N ALA A 270 -10.98 4.62 -4.68
CA ALA A 270 -11.16 3.31 -4.06
C ALA A 270 -10.25 3.13 -2.83
N SER A 271 -9.01 3.62 -2.92
CA SER A 271 -8.03 3.46 -1.84
C SER A 271 -8.27 4.44 -0.69
N THR A 272 -8.62 5.71 -0.98
CA THR A 272 -8.96 6.68 0.05
C THR A 272 -10.28 6.34 0.74
N SER A 273 -11.29 5.86 -0.01
CA SER A 273 -12.54 5.37 0.57
C SER A 273 -12.28 4.19 1.50
N ASN A 274 -11.40 3.25 1.11
CA ASN A 274 -11.02 2.14 1.98
C ASN A 274 -10.29 2.63 3.24
N CYS A 275 -9.40 3.62 3.13
CA CYS A 275 -8.74 4.23 4.29
C CYS A 275 -9.76 4.89 5.25
N ASP A 276 -10.72 5.65 4.71
CA ASP A 276 -11.78 6.30 5.49
C ASP A 276 -12.74 5.28 6.13
N GLU A 277 -13.08 4.19 5.42
CA GLU A 277 -13.89 3.08 5.95
C GLU A 277 -13.18 2.38 7.11
N ILE A 278 -11.88 2.09 6.98
CA ILE A 278 -11.07 1.51 8.04
C ILE A 278 -11.00 2.46 9.24
N ALA A 279 -10.73 3.75 9.02
CA ALA A 279 -10.63 4.72 10.10
C ALA A 279 -11.98 4.95 10.80
N GLY A 280 -13.09 5.00 10.06
CA GLY A 280 -14.44 5.11 10.61
C GLY A 280 -14.90 3.84 11.33
N SER A 281 -14.49 2.66 10.85
CA SER A 281 -14.75 1.39 11.53
C SER A 281 -13.98 1.28 12.84
N LEU A 282 -12.72 1.71 12.85
CA LEU A 282 -11.91 1.84 14.06
C LEU A 282 -12.63 2.73 15.09
N GLU A 283 -13.09 3.91 14.70
CA GLU A 283 -13.82 4.83 15.57
C GLU A 283 -15.10 4.19 16.14
N LYS A 284 -15.88 3.52 15.31
CA LYS A 284 -17.09 2.81 15.75
C LYS A 284 -16.78 1.68 16.73
N PHE A 285 -15.72 0.92 16.49
CA PHE A 285 -15.33 -0.16 17.41
C PHE A 285 -14.87 0.39 18.75
N LEU A 286 -14.08 1.47 18.75
CA LEU A 286 -13.65 2.16 19.97
C LEU A 286 -14.85 2.66 20.79
N LEU A 287 -15.86 3.26 20.12
CA LEU A 287 -17.08 3.77 20.78
C LEU A 287 -18.02 2.66 21.29
N ASN A 288 -18.12 1.54 20.57
CA ASN A 288 -19.03 0.46 20.95
C ASN A 288 -18.48 -0.39 22.10
N ASP A 289 -17.16 -0.54 22.20
CA ASP A 289 -16.53 -1.27 23.32
C ASP A 289 -16.75 -0.54 24.65
N GLN A 290 -16.72 0.80 24.64
CA GLN A 290 -17.04 1.63 25.79
C GLN A 290 -18.46 1.35 26.35
N LYS A 291 -19.44 1.16 25.47
CA LYS A 291 -20.84 0.83 25.88
C LYS A 291 -21.01 -0.59 26.40
N SER A 292 -20.04 -1.47 26.22
CA SER A 292 -20.09 -2.85 26.72
C SER A 292 -19.46 -3.00 28.12
N HIS A 293 -18.77 -1.97 28.59
CA HIS A 293 -18.11 -1.91 29.89
C HIS A 293 -18.82 -0.99 30.91
N ASP A 294 -19.87 -0.28 30.49
CA ASP A 294 -20.82 0.46 31.34
C ASP A 294 -22.10 -0.36 31.59
#